data_AF-A0A268R1Z0-F1
#
_entry.id   AF-A0A268R1Z0-F1
#
_cell.length_a   1.000
_cell.length_b   1.000
_cell.length_c   1.000
_cell.angle_alpha   90.00
_cell.angle_beta   90.00
_cell.angle_gamma   90.00
#
_symmetry.space_group_name_H-M   'P 1'
#
loop_
_entity.id
_entity.type
_entity.pdbx_description
1 polymer ?
#
loop_
_entity_poly.entity_id
_entity_poly.type
_entity_poly.pdbx_seq_one_letter_code
_entity_poly.pdbx_strand_id
1 'polypeptide(L)'
;VEMEVRDLLSEYDFPGDDVPVIKGSALKALEGEADWEEKIVELMAAVDEYIPTPVRDTDKPFMMPVEDVFSITGRGTVATGR
;
A
#
# COMPACT_ATOMS: atom_id res chain seq x y z
N VAL A 1 18.66 -11.86 -4.31
CA VAL A 1 17.38 -11.36 -3.77
C VAL A 1 17.00 -10.00 -4.36
N GLU A 2 17.64 -8.87 -4.00
CA GLU A 2 17.19 -7.57 -4.53
C GLU A 2 17.29 -7.47 -6.06
N MET A 3 18.42 -7.84 -6.65
CA MET A 3 18.62 -7.84 -8.10
C MET A 3 17.58 -8.70 -8.83
N GLU A 4 17.29 -9.90 -8.33
CA GLU A 4 16.27 -10.80 -8.92
C GLU A 4 14.85 -10.20 -8.85
N VAL A 5 14.53 -9.46 -7.79
CA VAL A 5 13.24 -8.75 -7.67
C VAL A 5 13.17 -7.58 -8.63
N ARG A 6 14.27 -6.84 -8.81
CA ARG A 6 14.34 -5.73 -9.79
C ARG A 6 14.21 -6.24 -11.22
N ASP A 7 14.90 -7.33 -11.55
CA ASP A 7 14.80 -7.97 -12.87
C ASP A 7 13.35 -8.43 -13.14
N LEU A 8 12.68 -9.02 -12.15
CA LEU A 8 11.28 -9.43 -12.26
C LEU A 8 10.33 -8.24 -12.45
N LEU A 9 10.55 -7.12 -11.75
CA LEU A 9 9.76 -5.90 -11.96
C LEU A 9 9.92 -5.37 -13.38
N SER A 10 11.16 -5.30 -13.87
CA SER A 10 11.48 -4.89 -15.24
C SER A 10 10.88 -5.83 -16.29
N GLU A 11 10.78 -7.13 -16.02
CA GLU A 11 10.11 -8.11 -16.91
C GLU A 11 8.62 -7.79 -17.11
N TYR A 12 7.96 -7.23 -16.10
CA TYR A 12 6.54 -6.86 -16.14
C TYR A 12 6.30 -5.36 -16.39
N ASP A 13 7.24 -4.68 -17.05
CA ASP A 13 7.16 -3.26 -17.43
C ASP A 13 7.06 -2.29 -16.23
N PHE A 14 7.48 -2.70 -15.03
CA PHE A 14 7.66 -1.81 -13.89
C PHE A 14 9.08 -1.23 -13.85
N PRO A 15 9.29 -0.04 -13.26
CA PRO A 15 10.61 0.59 -13.20
C PRO A 15 11.50 -0.09 -12.15
N GLY A 16 12.01 -1.29 -12.44
CA GLY A 16 12.75 -2.14 -11.51
C GLY A 16 13.99 -1.46 -10.90
N ASP A 17 14.66 -0.58 -11.64
CA ASP A 17 15.83 0.17 -11.14
C ASP A 17 15.45 1.34 -10.21
N ASP A 18 14.29 1.97 -10.42
CA ASP A 18 13.86 3.17 -9.69
C ASP A 18 12.98 2.86 -8.48
N VAL A 19 12.37 1.68 -8.40
CA VAL A 19 11.54 1.27 -7.26
C VAL A 19 12.37 1.26 -5.97
N PRO A 20 11.96 1.99 -4.91
CA PRO A 20 12.63 1.97 -3.62
C PRO A 20 12.56 0.57 -2.97
N VAL A 21 13.68 0.10 -2.42
CA VAL A 21 13.76 -1.18 -1.69
C VAL A 21 14.36 -0.93 -0.31
N ILE A 22 13.54 -1.09 0.72
CA ILE A 22 13.94 -0.90 2.13
C ILE A 22 14.14 -2.28 2.76
N LYS A 23 15.33 -2.52 3.32
CA LYS A 23 15.65 -3.76 4.03
C LYS A 23 15.29 -3.61 5.51
N GLY A 24 14.30 -4.36 5.97
CA GLY A 24 13.79 -4.30 7.34
C GLY A 24 13.33 -5.65 7.88
N SER A 25 12.85 -5.66 9.13
CA SER A 25 12.25 -6.82 9.78
C SER A 25 10.96 -6.38 10.49
N ALA A 26 9.81 -6.75 9.92
CA ALA A 26 8.51 -6.40 10.48
C ALA A 26 8.29 -7.01 11.87
N LEU A 27 8.80 -8.22 12.11
CA LEU A 27 8.70 -8.88 13.41
C LEU A 27 9.47 -8.09 14.49
N LYS A 28 10.73 -7.76 14.22
CA LYS A 28 11.59 -7.05 15.18
C LYS A 28 11.10 -5.62 15.44
N ALA A 29 10.55 -4.97 14.41
CA ALA A 29 9.86 -3.69 14.56
C ALA A 29 8.64 -3.84 15.48
N LEU A 30 7.82 -4.88 15.30
CA LEU A 30 6.66 -5.15 16.15
C LEU A 30 7.06 -5.51 17.60
N GLU A 31 8.23 -6.12 17.79
CA GLU A 31 8.82 -6.42 19.10
C GLU A 31 9.43 -5.18 19.79
N GLY A 32 9.45 -4.02 19.13
CA GLY A 32 9.90 -2.74 19.69
C GLY A 32 11.40 -2.49 19.58
N GLU A 33 12.11 -3.19 18.68
CA GLU A 33 13.51 -2.90 18.40
C GLU A 33 13.62 -1.62 17.54
N ALA A 34 14.12 -0.53 18.12
CA ALA A 34 14.14 0.81 17.50
C ALA A 34 14.75 0.86 16.09
N ASP A 35 15.87 0.15 15.86
CA ASP A 35 16.54 0.10 14.55
C ASP A 35 15.62 -0.44 13.44
N TRP A 36 14.67 -1.32 13.79
CA TRP A 36 13.72 -1.93 12.85
C TRP A 36 12.43 -1.14 12.73
N GLU A 37 12.00 -0.45 13.79
CA GLU A 37 10.91 0.54 13.72
C GLU A 37 11.28 1.68 12.75
N GLU A 38 12.53 2.16 12.79
CA GLU A 38 13.02 3.21 11.89
C GLU A 38 12.91 2.77 10.41
N LYS A 39 13.09 1.48 10.10
CA LYS A 39 12.88 0.94 8.74
C LYS A 39 11.44 0.99 8.27
N ILE A 40 10.47 0.92 9.18
CA ILE A 40 9.05 1.13 8.82
C ILE A 40 8.79 2.60 8.52
N VAL A 41 9.38 3.51 9.28
CA VAL A 41 9.29 4.94 9.01
C VAL A 41 9.95 5.30 7.68
N GLU A 42 11.13 4.75 7.39
CA GLU A 42 11.82 4.89 6.10
C GLU A 42 10.96 4.38 4.92
N LEU A 43 10.32 3.22 5.10
CA LEU A 43 9.40 2.67 4.10
C LEU A 43 8.22 3.62 3.83
N MET A 44 7.60 4.16 4.88
CA MET A 44 6.47 5.08 4.72
C MET A 44 6.89 6.41 4.08
N ALA A 45 8.08 6.92 4.40
CA ALA A 45 8.62 8.11 3.73
C ALA A 45 8.85 7.87 2.22
N ALA A 46 9.39 6.70 1.86
CA ALA A 46 9.54 6.33 0.45
C ALA A 46 8.20 6.18 -0.28
N VAL A 47 7.16 5.67 0.39
CA VAL A 47 5.80 5.62 -0.15
C VAL A 47 5.27 7.03 -0.43
N ASP A 48 5.41 7.95 0.54
CA ASP A 48 4.93 9.33 0.41
C ASP A 48 5.66 10.10 -0.72
N GLU A 49 6.96 9.83 -0.93
CA GLU A 49 7.76 10.48 -1.97
C GLU A 49 7.57 9.86 -3.36
N TYR A 50 7.52 8.53 -3.44
CA TYR A 50 7.53 7.81 -4.72
C TYR A 50 6.14 7.67 -5.35
N ILE A 51 5.08 7.54 -4.53
CA ILE A 51 3.72 7.34 -5.03
C ILE A 51 3.00 8.69 -5.12
N PRO A 52 2.67 9.18 -6.33
CA PRO A 52 1.94 10.43 -6.46
C PRO A 52 0.54 10.31 -5.88
N THR A 53 0.05 11.38 -5.24
CA THR A 53 -1.33 11.42 -4.75
C THR A 53 -2.31 11.26 -5.93
N PRO A 54 -3.19 10.25 -5.92
CA PRO A 54 -4.11 10.02 -7.03
C PRO A 54 -5.14 11.14 -7.12
N VAL A 55 -5.46 11.54 -8.34
CA VAL A 55 -6.51 12.53 -8.61
C VAL A 55 -7.87 11.91 -8.33
N ARG A 56 -8.71 12.60 -7.54
CA ARG A 56 -10.06 12.14 -7.21
C ARG A 56 -11.06 12.61 -8.25
N ASP A 57 -11.84 11.69 -8.79
CA ASP A 57 -12.87 11.96 -9.79
C ASP A 57 -14.19 12.43 -9.15
N THR A 58 -14.19 13.54 -8.41
CA THR A 58 -15.37 14.01 -7.66
C THR A 58 -16.49 14.58 -8.54
N ASP A 59 -16.19 14.94 -9.79
CA ASP A 59 -17.15 15.56 -10.71
C ASP A 59 -17.88 14.54 -11.60
N LYS A 60 -17.52 13.26 -11.50
CA LYS A 60 -18.18 12.18 -12.25
C LYS A 60 -19.44 11.71 -11.53
N PRO A 61 -20.38 11.02 -12.22
CA PRO A 61 -21.49 10.36 -11.56
C PRO A 61 -21.02 9.41 -10.46
N PHE A 62 -21.81 9.30 -9.39
CA PHE A 62 -21.50 8.40 -8.29
C PHE A 62 -21.32 6.95 -8.78
N MET A 63 -20.14 6.41 -8.52
CA MET A 63 -19.79 5.00 -8.72
C MET A 63 -18.99 4.58 -7.50
N MET A 64 -19.40 3.49 -6.85
CA MET A 64 -18.67 2.87 -5.76
C MET A 64 -18.69 1.36 -6.00
N PRO A 65 -17.55 0.73 -6.29
CA PRO A 65 -17.44 -0.72 -6.35
C PRO A 65 -17.80 -1.34 -4.99
N VAL A 66 -18.67 -2.34 -4.96
CA VAL A 66 -19.00 -3.04 -3.71
C VAL A 66 -17.93 -4.11 -3.44
N GLU A 67 -17.23 -3.97 -2.32
CA GLU A 67 -16.20 -4.90 -1.84
C GLU A 67 -16.80 -5.98 -0.92
N ASP A 68 -17.70 -5.59 -0.02
CA ASP A 68 -18.34 -6.51 0.93
C ASP A 68 -19.75 -6.03 1.34
N VAL A 69 -20.54 -6.94 1.92
CA VAL A 69 -21.92 -6.70 2.35
C VAL A 69 -22.15 -7.25 3.76
N PHE A 70 -22.53 -6.35 4.67
CA PHE A 70 -22.84 -6.67 6.05
C PHE A 70 -24.33 -6.55 6.34
N SER A 71 -24.85 -7.37 7.25
CA SER A 71 -26.16 -7.16 7.87
C SER A 71 -25.95 -6.70 9.30
N ILE A 72 -26.15 -5.41 9.56
CA ILE A 72 -25.97 -4.82 10.89
C ILE A 72 -27.32 -4.72 11.58
N THR A 73 -27.46 -5.41 12.72
CA THR A 73 -28.70 -5.40 13.52
C THR A 73 -29.12 -3.97 13.85
N GLY A 74 -30.37 -3.63 13.53
CA GLY A 74 -30.92 -2.28 13.76
C GLY A 74 -30.51 -1.20 12.73
N ARG A 75 -29.67 -1.52 11.75
CA ARG A 75 -29.29 -0.59 10.65
C ARG A 75 -29.64 -1.12 9.26
N GLY A 76 -29.68 -2.44 9.09
CA GLY A 76 -29.97 -3.10 7.81
C GLY A 76 -28.71 -3.52 7.06
N THR A 77 -28.84 -3.67 5.74
CA THR A 77 -27.76 -4.08 4.85
C THR A 77 -26.82 -2.92 4.56
N VAL A 78 -25.52 -3.13 4.74
CA VAL A 78 -24.48 -2.14 4.52
C VAL A 78 -23.47 -2.69 3.51
N ALA A 79 -23.37 -2.04 2.35
CA ALA A 79 -22.33 -2.31 1.37
C ALA A 79 -21.10 -1.42 1.65
N THR A 80 -19.90 -1.98 1.58
CA THR A 80 -18.63 -1.25 1.73
C THR A 80 -17.86 -1.24 0.42
N GLY A 81 -17.03 -0.21 0.23
CA GLY A 81 -16.20 -0.03 -0.96
C GLY A 81 -15.53 1.35 -0.97
N ARG A 82 -14.61 1.57 -1.90
CA ARG A 82 -13.91 2.86 -2.07
C ARG A 82 -14.08 3.44 -3.47
#